data_AF-A0A358QXC4-F1
#
_entry.id   AF-A0A358QXC4-F1
#
_cell.length_a   1.000
_cell.length_b   1.000
_cell.length_c   1.000
_cell.angle_alpha   90.00
_cell.angle_beta   90.00
_cell.angle_gamma   90.00
#
_symmetry.space_group_name_H-M   'P 1'
#
loop_
_entity.id
_entity.type
_entity.pdbx_description
1 polymer ?
#
loop_
_entity_poly.entity_id
_entity_poly.type
_entity_poly.pdbx_seq_one_letter_code
_entity_poly.pdbx_strand_id
1 'polypeptide(L)'
;MSKFLDLLRSGEDIDCDLIIGGVDMPASFVWNGDSKITDYGVEKYKAIMESKYTKLPNGNIEIHCDDDKLGESFCWAAAGHIGTSEYTRIFGED
;
A
#
# COMPACT_ATOMS: atom_id res chain seq x y z
N MET A 1 -10.12 4.00 14.76
CA MET A 1 -9.63 4.57 13.49
C MET A 1 -8.73 3.51 12.90
N SER A 2 -9.08 2.97 11.74
CA SER A 2 -8.45 1.77 11.18
C SER A 2 -7.11 2.10 10.53
N LYS A 3 -6.14 1.18 10.65
CA LYS A 3 -4.84 1.31 9.98
C LYS A 3 -4.94 0.84 8.54
N PHE A 4 -4.04 1.29 7.68
CA PHE A 4 -4.02 0.84 6.28
C PHE A 4 -3.81 -0.68 6.17
N LEU A 5 -3.00 -1.28 7.05
CA LEU A 5 -2.83 -2.73 7.10
C LEU A 5 -4.15 -3.49 7.37
N ASP A 6 -5.05 -2.92 8.17
CA ASP A 6 -6.36 -3.53 8.45
C ASP A 6 -7.22 -3.55 7.18
N LEU A 7 -7.10 -2.52 6.33
CA LEU A 7 -7.77 -2.48 5.02
C LEU A 7 -7.22 -3.55 4.08
N LEU A 8 -5.90 -3.68 3.96
CA LEU A 8 -5.28 -4.70 3.11
C LEU A 8 -5.67 -6.13 3.54
N ARG A 9 -5.84 -6.36 4.84
CA ARG A 9 -6.23 -7.65 5.41
C ARG A 9 -7.74 -7.89 5.44
N SER A 10 -8.55 -6.91 5.03
CA SER A 10 -10.01 -7.02 5.05
C SER A 10 -10.56 -7.97 3.96
N GLY A 11 -9.77 -8.23 2.91
CA GLY A 11 -10.20 -8.97 1.72
C GLY A 11 -11.09 -8.15 0.77
N GLU A 12 -11.21 -6.84 0.99
CA GLU A 12 -11.85 -5.92 0.06
C GLU A 12 -11.00 -5.78 -1.21
N ASP A 13 -11.65 -5.86 -2.37
CA ASP A 13 -11.03 -5.53 -3.65
C ASP A 13 -10.91 -4.00 -3.78
N ILE A 14 -9.71 -3.53 -4.08
CA ILE A 14 -9.33 -2.13 -4.18
C ILE A 14 -8.69 -1.92 -5.55
N ASP A 15 -9.19 -0.94 -6.28
CA ASP A 15 -8.60 -0.43 -7.51
C ASP A 15 -8.80 1.09 -7.51
N CYS A 16 -7.75 1.82 -7.11
CA CYS A 16 -7.82 3.27 -6.93
C CYS A 16 -6.43 3.92 -6.95
N ASP A 17 -6.38 5.25 -7.01
CA ASP A 17 -5.14 5.98 -6.79
C ASP A 17 -4.91 6.21 -5.28
N LEU A 18 -3.64 6.16 -4.87
CA LEU A 18 -3.24 6.46 -3.50
C LEU A 18 -2.73 7.89 -3.38
N ILE A 19 -3.04 8.52 -2.25
CA ILE A 19 -2.43 9.77 -1.81
C ILE A 19 -1.65 9.48 -0.54
N ILE A 20 -0.35 9.74 -0.52
CA ILE A 20 0.54 9.49 0.63
C ILE A 20 1.39 10.73 0.86
N GLY A 21 1.44 11.23 2.10
CA GLY A 21 2.16 12.47 2.42
C GLY A 21 1.54 13.72 1.78
N GLY A 22 0.25 13.66 1.41
CA GLY A 22 -0.42 14.72 0.67
C GLY A 22 -0.03 14.81 -0.81
N VAL A 23 0.61 13.75 -1.35
CA VAL A 23 1.05 13.66 -2.75
C VAL A 23 0.33 12.52 -3.45
N ASP A 24 -0.17 12.76 -4.66
CA ASP A 24 -0.72 11.71 -5.52
C ASP A 24 0.39 10.74 -5.96
N MET A 25 0.16 9.45 -5.74
CA MET A 25 1.12 8.41 -6.07
C MET A 25 1.14 8.14 -7.59
N PRO A 26 2.31 7.81 -8.15
CA PRO A 26 2.50 7.82 -9.61
C PRO A 26 1.90 6.62 -10.35
N ALA A 27 1.40 5.61 -9.63
CA ALA A 27 0.74 4.45 -10.19
C ALA A 27 -0.52 4.08 -9.40
N SER A 28 -1.52 3.56 -10.12
CA SER A 28 -2.74 3.05 -9.50
C SER A 28 -2.44 1.83 -8.64
N PHE A 29 -3.16 1.72 -7.53
CA PHE A 29 -3.02 0.65 -6.56
C PHE A 29 -4.16 -0.36 -6.73
N VAL A 30 -3.76 -1.61 -7.01
CA VAL A 30 -4.67 -2.74 -7.14
C VAL A 30 -4.37 -3.72 -6.02
N TRP A 31 -5.40 -4.09 -5.27
CA TRP A 31 -5.34 -5.07 -4.19
C TRP A 31 -6.60 -5.93 -4.23
N ASN A 32 -6.46 -7.25 -4.21
CA ASN A 32 -7.57 -8.18 -4.30
C ASN A 32 -7.36 -9.41 -3.41
N GLY A 33 -8.28 -10.37 -3.46
CA GLY A 33 -8.21 -11.60 -2.66
C GLY A 33 -6.94 -12.45 -2.82
N ASP A 34 -6.18 -12.28 -3.92
CA ASP A 34 -4.91 -12.97 -4.15
C ASP A 34 -3.70 -12.16 -3.63
N SER A 35 -3.90 -10.89 -3.28
CA SER A 35 -2.86 -9.98 -2.82
C SER A 35 -2.54 -10.22 -1.35
N LYS A 36 -1.24 -10.29 -1.04
CA LYS A 36 -0.74 -10.49 0.32
C LYS A 36 0.45 -9.58 0.57
N ILE A 37 0.68 -9.25 1.83
CA ILE A 37 1.91 -8.59 2.28
C ILE A 37 2.51 -9.45 3.39
N THR A 38 3.79 -9.79 3.24
CA THR A 38 4.54 -10.58 4.21
C THR A 38 4.89 -9.76 5.44
N ASP A 39 5.35 -10.40 6.51
CA ASP A 39 5.88 -9.69 7.68
C ASP A 39 7.09 -8.81 7.32
N TYR A 40 7.90 -9.25 6.36
CA TYR A 40 9.00 -8.44 5.82
C TYR A 40 8.47 -7.16 5.14
N GLY A 41 7.45 -7.27 4.30
CA GLY A 41 6.81 -6.13 3.67
C GLY A 41 6.17 -5.17 4.67
N VAL A 42 5.52 -5.72 5.71
CA VAL A 42 4.92 -4.93 6.79
C VAL A 42 5.97 -4.13 7.54
N GLU A 43 7.10 -4.72 7.93
CA GLU A 43 8.15 -3.99 8.64
C GLU A 43 8.85 -2.98 7.72
N LYS A 44 9.07 -3.32 6.45
CA LYS A 44 9.69 -2.41 5.47
C LYS A 44 8.86 -1.15 5.23
N TYR A 45 7.54 -1.28 5.16
CA TYR A 45 6.61 -0.16 4.96
C TYR A 45 5.82 0.18 6.22
N LYS A 46 6.40 -0.06 7.40
CA LYS A 46 5.71 0.06 8.69
C LYS A 46 5.00 1.39 8.88
N ALA A 47 5.63 2.50 8.51
CA ALA A 47 5.04 3.82 8.63
C ALA A 47 3.73 3.94 7.81
N ILE A 48 3.68 3.37 6.61
CA ILE A 48 2.47 3.34 5.77
C ILE A 48 1.44 2.37 6.37
N MET A 49 1.87 1.15 6.73
CA MET A 49 1.00 0.10 7.24
C MET A 49 0.31 0.47 8.55
N GLU A 50 1.02 1.19 9.43
CA GLU A 50 0.51 1.66 10.72
C GLU A 50 -0.21 3.00 10.63
N SER A 51 -0.14 3.68 9.49
CA SER A 51 -0.85 4.94 9.27
C SER A 51 -2.35 4.75 9.14
N LYS A 52 -3.07 5.79 9.51
CA LYS A 52 -4.51 5.89 9.30
C LYS A 52 -4.78 6.11 7.82
N TYR A 53 -5.94 5.69 7.36
CA TYR A 53 -6.39 6.00 6.00
C TYR A 53 -7.78 6.63 6.00
N THR A 54 -8.07 7.35 4.91
CA THR A 54 -9.39 7.90 4.59
C THR A 54 -9.76 7.50 3.18
N LYS A 55 -10.95 6.92 2.99
CA LYS A 55 -11.54 6.75 1.66
C LYS A 55 -12.17 8.07 1.24
N LEU A 56 -11.76 8.60 0.10
CA LEU A 56 -12.24 9.85 -0.45
C LEU A 56 -13.54 9.63 -1.26
N PRO A 57 -14.37 10.68 -1.48
CA PRO A 57 -15.63 10.55 -2.22
C PRO A 57 -15.47 10.07 -3.68
N ASN A 58 -14.28 10.23 -4.26
CA ASN A 58 -13.95 9.76 -5.61
C ASN A 58 -13.48 8.30 -5.66
N GLY A 59 -13.39 7.61 -4.52
CA GLY A 59 -12.90 6.23 -4.42
C GLY A 59 -11.41 6.09 -4.11
N ASN A 60 -10.63 7.18 -4.16
CA ASN A 60 -9.22 7.16 -3.81
C ASN A 60 -9.00 6.95 -2.31
N ILE A 61 -7.79 6.51 -1.96
CA ILE A 61 -7.40 6.31 -0.57
C ILE A 61 -6.27 7.27 -0.22
N GLU A 62 -6.51 8.10 0.79
CA GLU A 62 -5.48 8.93 1.41
C GLU A 62 -4.91 8.19 2.62
N ILE A 63 -3.60 7.92 2.61
CA ILE A 63 -2.86 7.35 3.72
C ILE A 63 -2.13 8.49 4.44
N HIS A 64 -2.44 8.66 5.72
CA HIS A 64 -1.95 9.75 6.57
C HIS A 64 -0.55 9.43 7.10
N CYS A 65 0.40 9.28 6.17
CA CYS A 65 1.82 9.03 6.40
C CYS A 65 2.63 10.21 5.84
N ASP A 66 3.42 10.90 6.66
CA ASP A 66 4.15 12.12 6.28
C ASP A 66 5.46 11.86 5.49
N ASP A 67 5.64 10.67 4.93
CA ASP A 67 6.81 10.27 4.14
C ASP A 67 6.41 9.94 2.70
N ASP A 68 6.43 10.98 1.85
CA ASP A 68 6.09 10.92 0.43
C ASP A 68 7.04 10.00 -0.36
N LYS A 69 8.32 9.98 -0.02
CA LYS A 69 9.32 9.11 -0.67
C LYS A 69 9.10 7.64 -0.35
N LEU A 70 8.76 7.32 0.90
CA LEU A 70 8.36 5.98 1.27
C LEU A 70 7.06 5.60 0.57
N GLY A 71 6.11 6.54 0.47
CA GLY A 71 4.88 6.38 -0.30
C GLY A 71 5.14 6.02 -1.76
N GLU A 72 5.99 6.80 -2.44
CA GLU A 72 6.37 6.56 -3.83
C GLU A 72 7.04 5.19 -3.97
N SER A 73 7.98 4.85 -3.08
CA SER A 73 8.63 3.54 -3.07
C SER A 73 7.63 2.39 -2.90
N PHE A 74 6.63 2.55 -2.03
CA PHE A 74 5.59 1.55 -1.81
C PHE A 74 4.70 1.41 -3.05
N CYS A 75 4.27 2.53 -3.63
CA CYS A 75 3.44 2.57 -4.83
C CYS A 75 4.12 1.80 -5.99
N TRP A 76 5.40 2.10 -6.26
CA TRP A 76 6.15 1.38 -7.28
C TRP A 76 6.29 -0.11 -6.98
N ALA A 77 6.53 -0.46 -5.71
CA ALA A 77 6.63 -1.85 -5.30
C ALA A 77 5.32 -2.62 -5.50
N ALA A 78 4.19 -2.04 -5.07
CA ALA A 78 2.85 -2.64 -5.19
C ALA A 78 2.43 -2.78 -6.67
N ALA A 79 2.83 -1.84 -7.53
CA ALA A 79 2.63 -1.92 -8.97
C ALA A 79 3.60 -2.89 -9.68
N GLY A 80 4.49 -3.58 -8.95
CA GLY A 80 5.42 -4.57 -9.51
C GLY A 80 6.66 -3.97 -10.18
N HIS A 81 6.93 -2.67 -10.03
CA HIS A 81 8.09 -1.97 -10.58
C HIS A 81 9.36 -2.12 -9.72
N ILE A 82 9.57 -3.31 -9.16
CA ILE A 82 10.76 -3.69 -8.38
C ILE A 82 11.25 -5.07 -8.82
N GLY A 83 12.47 -5.45 -8.43
CA GLY A 83 13.01 -6.76 -8.79
C GLY A 83 12.14 -7.91 -8.26
N THR A 84 11.93 -8.96 -9.05
CA THR A 84 11.06 -10.10 -8.72
C THR A 84 11.37 -10.71 -7.35
N SER A 85 12.66 -10.90 -7.02
CA SER A 85 13.05 -11.44 -5.71
C SER A 85 12.60 -10.54 -4.56
N GLU A 86 12.64 -9.22 -4.74
CA GLU A 86 12.23 -8.27 -3.70
C GLU A 86 10.70 -8.16 -3.65
N TYR A 87 10.03 -8.22 -4.80
CA TYR A 87 8.58 -8.31 -4.89
C TYR A 87 8.06 -9.51 -4.12
N THR A 88 8.60 -10.71 -4.37
CA THR A 88 8.21 -11.94 -3.65
C THR A 88 8.47 -11.82 -2.15
N ARG A 89 9.58 -11.20 -1.72
CA ARG A 89 9.84 -10.99 -0.29
C ARG A 89 8.82 -10.08 0.38
N ILE A 90 8.25 -9.12 -0.34
CA ILE A 90 7.31 -8.12 0.21
C ILE A 90 5.86 -8.60 0.08
N PHE A 91 5.48 -9.17 -1.05
CA PHE A 91 4.09 -9.48 -1.43
C PHE A 91 3.83 -10.96 -1.77
N GLY A 92 4.84 -11.83 -1.67
CA GLY A 92 4.71 -13.26 -1.94
C GLY A 92 4.17 -14.06 -0.75
N GLU A 93 4.11 -15.38 -0.94
CA GLU A 93 3.87 -16.33 0.15
C GLU A 93 5.20 -16.72 0.80
N ASP A 94 5.22 -16.80 2.14
CA ASP A 94 6.29 -17.46 2.90
C ASP A 94 6.16 -19.00 2.82
#